data_AF-A0A957XKP2-F1
#
_entry.id   AF-A0A957XKP2-F1
#
_cell.length_a   1.000
_cell.length_b   1.000
_cell.length_c   1.000
_cell.angle_alpha   90.00
_cell.angle_beta   90.00
_cell.angle_gamma   90.00
#
_symmetry.space_group_name_H-M   'P 1'
#
loop_
_entity.id
_entity.type
_entity.pdbx_description
1 polymer ?
#
loop_
_entity_poly.entity_id
_entity_poly.type
_entity_poly.pdbx_seq_one_letter_code
_entity_poly.pdbx_strand_id
1 'polypeptide(L)' 'MVKIRISGNPADVSRAARLIGQVLKVYQTSDLHPNRRGVGVRVYVTADASDVSRAGSSAGLAQERKTLNP' A
#
# COMPACT_ATOMS: atom_id res chain seq x y z
N MET A 1 13.52 -1.47 -7.89
CA MET A 1 12.38 -2.26 -7.36
C MET A 1 12.25 -2.02 -5.86
N VAL A 2 11.03 -1.76 -5.39
CA VAL A 2 10.72 -1.56 -3.97
C VAL A 2 9.83 -2.71 -3.48
N LYS A 3 10.13 -3.24 -2.29
CA LYS A 3 9.28 -4.21 -1.58
C LYS A 3 8.59 -3.51 -0.42
N ILE A 4 7.27 -3.53 -0.41
CA ILE A 4 6.42 -2.94 0.62
C ILE A 4 5.78 -4.07 1.41
N ARG A 5 5.88 -4.02 2.74
CA ARG A 5 5.23 -4.98 3.64
C ARG A 5 4.05 -4.33 4.32
N ILE A 6 2.87 -4.93 4.20
CA ILE A 6 1.64 -4.48 4.83
C ILE A 6 1.15 -5.59 5.75
N SER A 7 0.90 -5.28 7.01
CA SER A 7 0.46 -6.26 8.00
C SER A 7 -0.67 -5.72 8.86
N GLY A 8 -1.70 -6.53 9.08
CA GLY A 8 -2.87 -6.10 9.85
C GLY A 8 -4.01 -7.11 9.82
N ASN A 9 -5.22 -6.62 10.06
CA ASN A 9 -6.45 -7.38 9.90
C ASN A 9 -6.66 -7.76 8.42
N PRO A 10 -7.14 -8.97 8.10
CA PRO A 10 -7.37 -9.41 6.72
C PRO A 10 -8.25 -8.50 5.85
N ALA A 11 -9.32 -7.95 6.41
CA ALA A 11 -10.22 -7.07 5.67
C ALA A 11 -9.51 -5.75 5.29
N ASP A 12 -8.79 -5.17 6.23
CA ASP A 12 -8.06 -3.91 6.02
C ASP A 12 -6.89 -4.08 5.07
N VAL A 13 -6.14 -5.18 5.21
CA VAL A 13 -4.99 -5.49 4.34
C VAL A 13 -5.46 -5.76 2.90
N SER A 14 -6.55 -6.51 2.72
CA SER A 14 -7.13 -6.74 1.38
C SER A 14 -7.62 -5.45 0.73
N ARG A 15 -8.24 -4.56 1.52
CA ARG A 15 -8.67 -3.24 1.05
C ARG A 15 -7.46 -2.37 0.66
N ALA A 16 -6.42 -2.34 1.50
CA ALA A 16 -5.20 -1.58 1.24
C ALA A 16 -4.46 -2.08 -0.01
N ALA A 17 -4.31 -3.39 -0.17
CA ALA A 17 -3.67 -4.00 -1.34
C ALA A 17 -4.41 -3.63 -2.64
N ARG A 18 -5.75 -3.62 -2.63
CA ARG A 18 -6.56 -3.21 -3.78
C ARG A 18 -6.36 -1.74 -4.14
N LEU A 19 -6.34 -0.84 -3.15
CA LEU A 19 -6.09 0.59 -3.37
C LEU A 19 -4.67 0.84 -3.91
N ILE A 20 -3.69 0.13 -3.39
CA ILE A 20 -2.30 0.22 -3.87
C ILE A 20 -2.20 -0.27 -5.31
N GLY A 21 -2.89 -1.37 -5.66
CA GLY A 21 -2.92 -1.90 -7.02
C GLY A 21 -3.56 -0.97 -8.06
N GLN A 22 -4.32 0.04 -7.65
CA GLN A 22 -4.84 1.07 -8.57
C GLN A 22 -3.78 2.08 -8.99
N VAL A 23 -2.75 2.27 -8.16
CA VAL A 23 -1.73 3.32 -8.34
C VAL A 23 -0.36 2.72 -8.70
N LEU A 24 -0.07 1.53 -8.21
CA LEU A 24 1.19 0.82 -8.41
C LEU A 24 0.95 -0.51 -9.11
N LYS A 25 1.82 -0.84 -10.07
CA LYS A 25 1.84 -2.18 -10.66
C LYS A 25 2.36 -3.19 -9.63
N VAL A 26 1.47 -4.04 -9.14
CA VAL A 26 1.76 -5.08 -8.14
C VAL A 26 2.19 -6.36 -8.84
N TYR A 27 3.40 -6.85 -8.56
CA TYR A 27 3.93 -8.05 -9.21
C TYR A 27 3.61 -9.35 -8.48
N GLN A 28 3.48 -9.30 -7.16
CA GLN A 28 3.25 -10.47 -6.33
C GLN A 28 2.56 -10.02 -5.05
N THR A 29 1.60 -10.82 -4.58
CA THR A 29 1.04 -10.79 -3.23
C THR A 29 1.25 -12.17 -2.61
N SER A 30 1.49 -12.23 -1.31
CA SER A 30 1.55 -13.48 -0.57
C SER A 30 0.78 -13.28 0.70
N ASP A 31 -0.04 -14.24 1.08
CA ASP A 31 -0.93 -14.15 2.21
C ASP A 31 -0.70 -15.34 3.14
N LEU A 32 -0.93 -15.09 4.43
CA LEU A 32 -0.89 -16.01 5.58
C LEU A 32 0.39 -15.97 6.41
N HIS A 33 0.28 -15.29 7.56
CA HIS A 33 1.18 -15.50 8.69
C HIS A 33 0.37 -15.40 9.99
N PRO A 34 0.40 -16.42 10.88
CA PRO A 34 -0.29 -16.34 12.15
C PRO A 34 0.22 -15.15 12.97
N ASN A 35 -0.69 -14.33 13.50
CA ASN A 35 -0.36 -13.18 14.33
C ASN A 35 -0.69 -13.50 15.79
N ARG A 36 0.11 -13.00 16.74
CA ARG A 36 -0.02 -13.31 18.18
C ARG A 36 -1.35 -12.87 18.82
N ARG A 37 -2.15 -12.07 18.12
CA ARG A 37 -3.45 -11.53 18.59
C ARG A 37 -4.67 -12.04 17.79
N GLY A 38 -4.50 -12.98 16.84
CA GLY A 38 -5.57 -13.49 15.97
C GLY A 38 -5.11 -13.79 14.54
N VAL A 39 -6.05 -14.04 13.61
CA VAL A 39 -5.74 -14.21 12.17
C VAL A 39 -5.31 -12.87 11.59
N GLY A 40 -4.00 -12.61 11.57
CA GLY A 40 -3.41 -11.52 10.82
C GLY A 40 -2.96 -11.99 9.44
N VAL A 41 -2.80 -11.06 8.51
CA VAL A 41 -2.16 -11.32 7.22
C VAL A 41 -1.04 -10.34 6.99
N ARG A 42 -0.07 -10.78 6.19
CA ARG A 42 1.05 -9.98 5.72
C ARG A 42 1.06 -10.06 4.21
N VAL A 43 0.81 -8.96 3.53
CA VAL A 43 0.96 -8.86 2.08
C VAL A 43 2.29 -8.22 1.77
N TYR A 44 3.06 -8.86 0.89
CA TYR A 44 4.20 -8.24 0.23
C TYR A 44 3.71 -7.67 -1.09
N VAL A 45 4.01 -6.40 -1.34
CA VAL A 45 3.81 -5.76 -2.63
C VAL A 45 5.17 -5.43 -3.20
N THR A 46 5.45 -5.92 -4.41
CA THR A 46 6.61 -5.48 -5.18
C THR A 46 6.14 -4.48 -6.23
N ALA A 47 6.83 -3.35 -6.36
CA ALA A 47 6.52 -2.29 -7.32
C ALA A 47 7.80 -1.67 -7.92
N ASP A 48 7.66 -1.00 -9.06
CA ASP A 48 8.74 -0.20 -9.62
C ASP A 48 9.00 1.05 -8.75
N ALA A 49 10.27 1.44 -8.62
CA ALA A 49 10.64 2.58 -7.78
C ALA A 49 10.10 3.91 -8.34
N SER A 50 10.10 4.07 -9.66
CA SER A 50 9.60 5.27 -10.33
C SER A 50 8.09 5.42 -10.16
N ASP A 51 7.34 4.32 -10.16
CA ASP A 51 5.89 4.35 -9.90
C ASP A 51 5.59 4.72 -8.45
N VAL A 52 6.36 4.19 -7.49
CA VAL A 52 6.25 4.56 -6.06
C VAL A 52 6.55 6.04 -5.84
N SER A 53 7.62 6.55 -6.44
CA SER A 53 7.97 7.98 -6.36
C SER A 53 6.88 8.87 -6.96
N ARG A 54 6.34 8.52 -8.15
CA ARG A 54 5.24 9.25 -8.78
C ARG A 54 3.98 9.27 -7.89
N ALA A 55 3.60 8.10 -7.36
CA ALA A 55 2.47 7.96 -6.45
C ALA A 55 2.63 8.84 -5.21
N GLY A 56 3.81 8.81 -4.57
CA GLY A 56 4.14 9.65 -3.42
C GLY A 56 4.07 11.15 -3.72
N SER A 57 4.60 11.60 -4.86
CA SER A 57 4.53 13.00 -5.29
C SER A 57 3.09 13.44 -5.56
N SER A 58 2.26 12.61 -6.19
CA SER A 58 0.85 12.93 -6.45
C SER A 58 0.02 13.02 -5.16
N ALA A 59 0.31 12.16 -4.17
CA ALA A 59 -0.36 12.21 -2.86
C ALA A 59 0.04 13.47 -2.08
N GLY A 60 1.32 13.84 -2.10
CA GLY A 60 1.81 15.08 -1.48
C GLY A 60 1.20 16.34 -2.09
N LEU A 61 1.15 16.43 -3.43
CA LEU A 61 0.56 17.57 -4.15
C LEU A 61 -0.96 17.69 -3.91
N ALA A 62 -1.68 16.56 -3.81
CA ALA A 62 -3.11 16.57 -3.49
C ALA A 62 -3.39 17.03 -2.05
N GLN A 63 -2.49 16.69 -1.12
CA GLN A 63 -2.58 17.13 0.27
C GLN A 63 -2.24 18.62 0.43
N GLU A 64 -1.17 19.10 -0.22
CA GLU A 64 -0.80 20.53 -0.21
C GLU A 64 -1.92 21.43 -0.75
N ARG A 65 -2.59 21.02 -1.84
CA ARG A 65 -3.74 21.75 -2.39
C ARG A 65 -4.94 21.83 -1.44
N LYS A 66 -5.15 20.85 -0.57
CA LYS A 66 -6.26 20.86 0.41
C LYS A 66 -5.97 21.77 1.60
N THR A 67 -4.71 21.96 1.97
CA THR A 67 -4.31 22.86 3.07
C THR A 67 -4.18 24.32 2.66
N LEU A 68 -4.03 24.62 1.36
CA LEU A 68 -3.81 25.99 0.85
C LEU A 68 -5.08 26.73 0.44
N ASN A 69 -6.26 26.11 0.52
CA ASN A 69 -7.56 26.76 0.36
C ASN A 69 -8.46 26.47 1.58
N PRO A 70 -8.26 27.16 2.72
CA PRO A 70 -9.29 27.32 3.74
C PRO A 70 -10.38 28.31 3.29
#